data_AF-A0A0H2SB60-F1
#
_entry.id   AF-A0A0H2SB60-F1
#
_cell.length_a   1.000
_cell.length_b   1.000
_cell.length_c   1.000
_cell.angle_alpha   90.00
_cell.angle_beta   90.00
_cell.angle_gamma   90.00
#
_symmetry.space_group_name_H-M   'P 1'
#
loop_
_entity.id
_entity.type
_entity.pdbx_description
1 polymer ?
#
loop_
_entity_poly.entity_id
_entity_poly.type
_entity_poly.pdbx_seq_one_letter_code
_entity_poly.pdbx_strand_id
1 'polypeptide(L)'
;MFQRLQKLTTAATNNVILTASFALLLSGALQLGSAWLQYATRESSCYAETAGVTGRGFAKRDYSWVGDDFPATLDIAPEPYGLDVGDPVLMILEDSKHYPSDGPDADAEWESVYPGLSGGFIRIGPNRRFFGLAVYHQLHCLDSIRFAMLGRDHPVRRGLDGEKRMVPHAQHCLNFLRQTILCSADLTLEPEVSFQDAEEGLFTRHVCKDWSKVHSFVEQNNVEYRQWKANQTSSGHMEESHGHGHSDDHGHTH
;
A
#
# COMPACT_ATOMS: atom_id res chain seq x y z
N MET A 1 52.67 -0.76 -73.00
CA MET A 1 52.12 0.44 -72.32
C MET A 1 50.72 0.20 -71.75
N PHE A 2 49.78 -0.36 -72.54
CA PHE A 2 48.40 -0.66 -72.10
C PHE A 2 48.26 -1.55 -70.84
N GLN A 3 49.03 -2.64 -70.71
CA GLN A 3 48.95 -3.54 -69.55
C GLN A 3 49.37 -2.91 -68.21
N ARG A 4 50.27 -1.90 -68.23
CA ARG A 4 50.69 -1.19 -67.00
C ARG A 4 49.61 -0.23 -66.51
N LEU A 5 48.94 0.46 -67.43
CA LEU A 5 47.82 1.36 -67.11
C LEU A 5 46.64 0.58 -66.52
N GLN A 6 46.31 -0.59 -67.10
CA GLN A 6 45.19 -1.42 -66.62
C GLN A 6 45.43 -2.00 -65.22
N LYS A 7 46.68 -2.34 -64.86
CA LYS A 7 47.06 -2.78 -63.51
C LYS A 7 47.00 -1.64 -62.48
N LEU A 8 47.37 -0.43 -62.88
CA LEU A 8 47.30 0.76 -62.01
C LEU A 8 45.85 1.16 -61.73
N THR A 9 44.96 1.10 -62.73
CA THR A 9 43.54 1.40 -62.55
C THR A 9 42.84 0.36 -61.68
N THR A 10 43.15 -0.94 -61.84
CA THR A 10 42.58 -2.00 -60.98
C THR A 10 43.09 -1.94 -59.54
N ALA A 11 44.36 -1.59 -59.32
CA ALA A 11 44.89 -1.38 -57.97
C ALA A 11 44.22 -0.18 -57.28
N ALA A 12 44.00 0.92 -58.01
CA ALA A 12 43.31 2.09 -57.49
C ALA A 12 41.84 1.80 -57.14
N THR A 13 41.10 1.07 -57.99
CA THR A 13 39.72 0.68 -57.70
C THR A 13 39.62 -0.26 -56.49
N ASN A 14 40.56 -1.20 -56.35
CA ASN A 14 40.58 -2.12 -55.21
C ASN A 14 40.83 -1.38 -53.88
N ASN A 15 41.71 -0.38 -53.87
CA ASN A 15 41.95 0.45 -52.69
C ASN A 15 40.73 1.29 -52.30
N VAL A 16 40.00 1.83 -53.29
CA VAL A 16 38.75 2.57 -53.03
C VAL A 16 37.66 1.66 -52.46
N ILE A 17 37.51 0.44 -52.99
CA ILE A 17 36.54 -0.53 -52.48
C ILE A 17 36.89 -0.98 -51.05
N LEU A 18 38.17 -1.24 -50.77
CA LEU A 18 38.64 -1.63 -49.45
C LEU A 18 38.39 -0.52 -48.41
N THR A 19 38.71 0.73 -48.76
CA THR A 19 38.49 1.88 -47.87
C THR A 19 37.00 2.15 -47.62
N ALA A 20 36.16 2.08 -48.66
CA ALA A 20 34.72 2.23 -48.51
C ALA A 20 34.09 1.10 -47.66
N SER A 21 34.54 -0.15 -47.86
CA SER A 21 34.07 -1.29 -47.08
C SER A 21 34.44 -1.15 -45.60
N PHE A 22 35.67 -0.70 -45.30
CA PHE A 22 36.10 -0.45 -43.93
C PHE A 22 35.30 0.67 -43.27
N ALA A 23 35.01 1.75 -44.00
CA ALA A 23 34.19 2.85 -43.50
C ALA A 23 32.75 2.41 -43.16
N LEU A 24 32.14 1.56 -44.00
CA LEU A 24 30.80 1.02 -43.74
C LEU A 24 30.79 0.08 -42.52
N LEU A 25 31.79 -0.79 -42.38
CA LEU A 25 31.92 -1.66 -41.22
C LEU A 25 32.11 -0.86 -39.92
N LEU A 26 32.94 0.18 -39.96
CA LEU A 26 33.16 1.07 -38.81
C LEU A 26 31.87 1.83 -38.44
N SER A 27 31.12 2.32 -39.43
CA SER A 27 29.83 2.97 -39.19
C SER A 27 28.80 2.02 -38.57
N GLY A 28 28.71 0.78 -39.06
CA GLY A 28 27.85 -0.26 -38.47
C GLY A 28 28.23 -0.59 -37.03
N ALA A 29 29.53 -0.72 -36.74
CA ALA A 29 30.02 -0.96 -35.39
C ALA A 29 29.69 0.22 -34.43
N LEU A 30 29.83 1.46 -34.89
CA LEU A 30 29.47 2.65 -34.11
C LEU A 30 27.96 2.71 -33.85
N GLN A 31 27.13 2.41 -34.84
CA GLN A 31 25.67 2.38 -34.67
C GLN A 31 25.24 1.29 -33.68
N LEU A 32 25.78 0.08 -33.79
CA LEU A 32 25.50 -1.01 -32.83
C LEU A 32 25.99 -0.67 -31.42
N GLY A 33 27.17 -0.05 -31.29
CA GLY A 33 27.69 0.43 -30.01
C GLY A 33 26.79 1.50 -29.38
N SER A 34 26.28 2.44 -30.19
CA SER A 34 25.35 3.47 -29.71
C SER A 34 23.99 2.88 -29.31
N ALA A 35 23.46 1.92 -30.06
CA ALA A 35 22.21 1.23 -29.74
C ALA A 35 22.35 0.39 -28.47
N TRP A 36 23.48 -0.30 -28.30
CA TRP A 36 23.78 -1.05 -27.08
C TRP A 36 23.94 -0.13 -25.88
N LEU A 37 24.65 1.00 -26.02
CA LEU A 37 24.76 1.99 -24.95
C LEU A 37 23.40 2.55 -24.56
N GLN A 38 22.55 2.90 -25.54
CA GLN A 38 21.17 3.34 -25.29
C GLN A 38 20.35 2.26 -24.58
N TYR A 39 20.43 1.00 -25.03
CA TYR A 39 19.76 -0.14 -24.38
C TYR A 39 20.22 -0.32 -22.93
N ALA A 40 21.54 -0.34 -22.69
CA ALA A 40 22.14 -0.48 -21.37
C ALA A 40 21.77 0.68 -20.43
N THR A 41 21.68 1.91 -20.95
CA THR A 41 21.21 3.07 -20.18
C THR A 41 19.70 3.09 -19.94
N ARG A 42 18.91 2.39 -20.77
CA ARG A 42 17.46 2.30 -20.61
C ARG A 42 17.08 1.29 -19.51
N GLU A 43 17.83 0.19 -19.38
CA GLU A 43 17.72 -0.71 -18.23
C GLU A 43 18.04 0.00 -16.91
N SER A 44 18.99 0.94 -16.88
CA SER A 44 19.29 1.70 -15.65
C SER A 44 18.31 2.84 -15.37
N SER A 45 17.66 3.43 -16.38
CA SER A 45 16.69 4.51 -16.18
C SER A 45 15.39 4.04 -15.50
N CYS A 46 14.93 2.81 -15.78
CA CYS A 46 13.70 2.28 -15.17
C CYS A 46 13.88 1.84 -13.71
N TYR A 47 15.11 1.56 -13.27
CA TYR A 47 15.43 1.24 -11.87
C TYR A 47 15.94 2.44 -11.06
N ALA A 48 16.49 3.47 -11.71
CA ALA A 48 16.99 4.65 -11.00
C ALA A 48 15.87 5.58 -10.50
N GLU A 49 14.72 5.62 -11.19
CA GLU A 49 13.62 6.50 -10.81
C GLU A 49 12.82 5.96 -9.61
N THR A 50 12.85 4.65 -9.35
CA THR A 50 12.31 4.06 -8.11
C THR A 50 13.30 4.13 -6.96
N ALA A 51 14.62 4.07 -7.21
CA ALA A 51 15.65 4.26 -6.18
C ALA A 51 15.74 5.71 -5.65
N GLY A 52 15.32 6.70 -6.45
CA GLY A 52 15.33 8.12 -6.06
C GLY A 52 14.23 8.52 -5.06
N VAL A 53 13.18 7.71 -4.91
CA VAL A 53 12.08 7.96 -3.96
C VAL A 53 12.28 7.19 -2.64
N THR A 54 13.00 6.07 -2.67
CA THR A 54 13.32 5.29 -1.45
C THR A 54 14.57 5.81 -0.71
N GLY A 55 15.40 6.64 -1.37
CA GLY A 55 16.71 7.04 -0.85
C GLY A 55 16.84 8.48 -0.33
N ARG A 56 15.81 9.33 -0.40
CA ARG A 56 15.85 10.63 0.29
C ARG A 56 15.50 10.37 1.74
N GLY A 57 16.50 9.98 2.53
CA GLY A 57 16.39 9.76 3.96
C GLY A 57 15.63 10.91 4.62
N PHE A 58 14.35 10.69 4.89
CA PHE A 58 13.63 11.47 5.87
C PHE A 58 14.43 11.29 7.16
N ALA A 59 15.08 12.35 7.63
CA ALA A 59 15.74 12.33 8.92
C ALA A 59 14.77 11.71 9.92
N LYS A 60 15.20 10.64 10.60
CA LYS A 60 14.38 9.87 11.53
C LYS A 60 13.81 10.85 12.56
N ARG A 61 12.56 11.24 12.36
CA ARG A 61 11.87 12.20 13.23
C ARG A 61 11.26 11.42 14.37
N ASP A 62 11.63 11.79 15.59
CA ASP A 62 10.96 11.30 16.77
C ASP A 62 9.63 12.04 16.93
N TYR A 63 8.55 11.27 17.05
CA TYR A 63 7.20 11.77 17.24
C TYR A 63 6.80 11.62 18.70
N SER A 64 6.14 12.64 19.25
CA SER A 64 5.55 12.58 20.60
C SER A 64 4.28 11.74 20.66
N TRP A 65 3.63 11.49 19.50
CA TRP A 65 2.35 10.80 19.38
C TRP A 65 1.19 11.52 20.07
N VAL A 66 1.34 12.82 20.38
CA VAL A 66 0.32 13.66 21.01
C VAL A 66 -0.21 14.68 20.01
N GLY A 67 -1.53 14.93 20.01
CA GLY A 67 -2.15 15.86 19.07
C GLY A 67 -1.87 15.48 17.62
N ASP A 68 -1.32 16.42 16.86
CA ASP A 68 -0.98 16.28 15.44
C ASP A 68 0.48 15.83 15.18
N ASP A 69 1.25 15.55 16.23
CA ASP A 69 2.65 15.11 16.11
C ASP A 69 2.74 13.59 15.98
N PHE A 70 2.36 13.09 14.80
CA PHE A 70 2.45 11.70 14.38
C PHE A 70 2.71 11.63 12.87
N PRO A 71 3.27 10.52 12.35
CA PRO A 71 3.49 10.37 10.91
C PRO A 71 2.16 10.24 10.16
N ALA A 72 2.06 10.87 8.98
CA ALA A 72 0.84 10.84 8.17
C ALA A 72 0.50 9.43 7.64
N THR A 73 1.51 8.57 7.49
CA THR A 73 1.38 7.19 7.00
C THR A 73 2.27 6.24 7.79
N LEU A 74 1.91 4.95 7.81
CA LEU A 74 2.66 3.93 8.56
C LEU A 74 4.03 3.60 7.95
N ASP A 75 4.18 3.72 6.64
CA ASP A 75 5.43 3.44 5.92
C ASP A 75 6.55 4.45 6.21
N ILE A 76 6.22 5.63 6.72
CA ILE A 76 7.19 6.64 7.17
C ILE A 76 7.31 6.73 8.70
N ALA A 77 6.55 5.92 9.43
CA ALA A 77 6.64 5.91 10.89
C ALA A 77 7.97 5.27 11.32
N PRO A 78 8.63 5.78 12.38
CA PRO A 78 9.90 5.24 12.82
C PRO A 78 9.71 3.85 13.44
N GLU A 79 10.70 2.98 13.25
CA GLU A 79 10.84 1.73 14.00
C GLU A 79 10.73 1.97 15.52
N PRO A 80 9.99 1.13 16.27
CA PRO A 80 9.37 -0.14 15.85
C PRO A 80 7.92 -0.02 15.37
N TYR A 81 7.40 1.19 15.14
CA TYR A 81 5.99 1.42 14.82
C TYR A 81 5.69 1.50 13.31
N GLY A 82 6.74 1.50 12.48
CA GLY A 82 6.67 1.51 11.03
C GLY A 82 6.14 0.22 10.44
N LEU A 83 5.54 0.32 9.26
CA LEU A 83 5.19 -0.83 8.44
C LEU A 83 5.78 -0.67 7.05
N ASP A 84 6.80 -1.48 6.74
CA ASP A 84 7.29 -1.66 5.38
C ASP A 84 6.44 -2.70 4.64
N VAL A 85 5.67 -2.24 3.65
CA VAL A 85 4.87 -3.11 2.78
C VAL A 85 5.71 -3.71 1.63
N GLY A 86 6.98 -3.33 1.51
CA GLY A 86 7.92 -3.81 0.50
C GLY A 86 7.56 -3.38 -0.92
N ASP A 87 8.08 -4.15 -1.88
CA ASP A 87 7.86 -3.89 -3.30
C ASP A 87 6.37 -4.00 -3.68
N PRO A 88 5.90 -3.22 -4.66
CA PRO A 88 4.55 -3.33 -5.18
C PRO A 88 4.23 -4.75 -5.66
N VAL A 89 2.98 -5.16 -5.49
CA VAL A 89 2.44 -6.45 -5.94
C VAL A 89 1.48 -6.26 -7.10
N LEU A 90 1.31 -7.29 -7.92
CA LEU A 90 0.33 -7.29 -9.01
C LEU A 90 -0.97 -7.95 -8.55
N MET A 91 -2.09 -7.33 -8.89
CA MET A 91 -3.42 -7.89 -8.69
C MET A 91 -4.22 -7.83 -9.99
N ILE A 92 -4.98 -8.89 -10.28
CA ILE A 92 -5.93 -8.93 -11.39
C ILE A 92 -7.32 -8.77 -10.80
N LEU A 93 -8.11 -7.84 -11.33
CA LEU A 93 -9.51 -7.71 -10.97
C LEU A 93 -10.34 -8.70 -11.80
N GLU A 94 -11.09 -9.56 -11.13
CA GLU A 94 -11.95 -10.56 -11.77
C GLU A 94 -13.28 -10.61 -11.04
N ASP A 95 -14.33 -11.03 -11.72
CA ASP A 95 -15.60 -11.34 -11.08
C ASP A 95 -15.40 -12.46 -10.07
N SER A 96 -15.65 -12.13 -8.82
CA SER A 96 -15.52 -13.07 -7.73
C SER A 96 -16.86 -13.71 -7.41
N LYS A 97 -16.86 -15.02 -7.21
CA LYS A 97 -17.96 -15.70 -6.51
C LYS A 97 -17.99 -15.38 -5.01
N HIS A 98 -16.90 -14.80 -4.50
CA HIS A 98 -16.77 -14.32 -3.14
C HIS A 98 -17.18 -12.86 -3.02
N TYR A 99 -17.61 -12.48 -1.82
CA TYR A 99 -18.13 -11.17 -1.45
C TYR A 99 -19.42 -10.80 -2.20
N PRO A 100 -20.43 -11.70 -2.31
CA PRO A 100 -21.70 -11.34 -2.91
C PRO A 100 -22.39 -10.22 -2.11
N SER A 101 -23.25 -9.45 -2.76
CA SER A 101 -23.99 -8.38 -2.11
C SER A 101 -24.94 -8.92 -1.03
N ASP A 102 -25.57 -10.07 -1.26
CA ASP A 102 -26.49 -10.76 -0.36
C ASP A 102 -26.33 -12.29 -0.46
N GLY A 103 -26.85 -13.02 0.53
CA GLY A 103 -26.76 -14.47 0.60
C GLY A 103 -26.40 -14.97 2.01
N PRO A 104 -26.51 -16.29 2.25
CA PRO A 104 -26.27 -16.87 3.58
C PRO A 104 -24.83 -16.66 4.08
N ASP A 105 -23.85 -16.67 3.17
CA ASP A 105 -22.43 -16.54 3.50
C ASP A 105 -21.90 -15.11 3.28
N ALA A 106 -22.71 -14.20 2.72
CA ALA A 106 -22.29 -12.87 2.31
C ALA A 106 -21.68 -12.07 3.47
N ASP A 107 -22.35 -12.02 4.62
CA ASP A 107 -21.85 -11.27 5.77
C ASP A 107 -20.55 -11.85 6.33
N ALA A 108 -20.43 -13.19 6.37
CA ALA A 108 -19.22 -13.86 6.84
C ALA A 108 -18.03 -13.62 5.90
N GLU A 109 -18.26 -13.64 4.59
CA GLU A 109 -17.22 -13.31 3.60
C GLU A 109 -16.79 -11.85 3.74
N TRP A 110 -17.72 -10.88 3.79
CA TRP A 110 -17.36 -9.48 3.96
C TRP A 110 -16.65 -9.19 5.29
N GLU A 111 -17.02 -9.89 6.38
CA GLU A 111 -16.32 -9.83 7.66
C GLU A 111 -14.89 -10.39 7.57
N SER A 112 -14.64 -11.38 6.70
CA SER A 112 -13.33 -12.04 6.57
C SER A 112 -12.22 -11.13 6.05
N VAL A 113 -12.55 -9.97 5.45
CA VAL A 113 -11.56 -9.00 4.95
C VAL A 113 -10.95 -8.20 6.11
N TYR A 114 -11.60 -8.15 7.26
CA TYR A 114 -11.12 -7.42 8.43
C TYR A 114 -10.10 -8.23 9.24
N PRO A 115 -9.14 -7.58 9.92
CA PRO A 115 -8.09 -8.24 10.70
C PRO A 115 -8.63 -8.61 12.09
N GLY A 116 -9.40 -9.69 12.10
CA GLY A 116 -10.08 -10.23 13.27
C GLY A 116 -10.81 -9.16 14.10
N LEU A 117 -10.73 -9.30 15.42
CA LEU A 117 -11.44 -8.44 16.38
C LEU A 117 -10.97 -6.98 16.44
N SER A 118 -9.92 -6.62 15.72
CA SER A 118 -9.43 -5.23 15.69
C SER A 118 -10.27 -4.35 14.78
N GLY A 119 -10.97 -4.93 13.80
CA GLY A 119 -11.77 -4.18 12.82
C GLY A 119 -10.96 -3.16 12.00
N GLY A 120 -9.62 -3.30 11.95
CA GLY A 120 -8.75 -2.34 11.27
C GLY A 120 -8.20 -1.20 12.14
N PHE A 121 -8.44 -1.26 13.44
CA PHE A 121 -7.88 -0.32 14.40
C PHE A 121 -6.54 -0.78 14.98
N ILE A 122 -5.62 0.17 15.16
CA ILE A 122 -4.28 -0.07 15.70
C ILE A 122 -3.96 0.81 16.92
N ARG A 123 -2.92 0.40 17.64
CA ARG A 123 -2.43 0.91 18.92
C ARG A 123 -0.91 1.08 18.84
N ILE A 124 -0.46 2.29 18.54
CA ILE A 124 0.95 2.60 18.25
C ILE A 124 1.47 3.75 19.12
N GLY A 125 2.80 3.89 19.17
CA GLY A 125 3.50 4.82 20.06
C GLY A 125 3.61 4.32 21.51
N PRO A 126 4.37 5.04 22.36
CA PRO A 126 4.67 4.61 23.74
C PRO A 126 3.41 4.37 24.59
N ASN A 127 2.37 5.17 24.37
CA ASN A 127 1.11 5.13 25.11
C ASN A 127 0.00 4.35 24.39
N ARG A 128 0.35 3.55 23.36
CA ARG A 128 -0.61 2.72 22.59
C ARG A 128 -1.83 3.52 22.09
N ARG A 129 -1.57 4.68 21.48
CA ARG A 129 -2.59 5.60 20.95
C ARG A 129 -3.43 4.92 19.86
N PHE A 130 -4.73 5.20 19.88
CA PHE A 130 -5.71 4.65 18.92
C PHE A 130 -5.60 5.32 17.55
N PHE A 131 -5.58 4.51 16.50
CA PHE A 131 -5.76 4.96 15.12
C PHE A 131 -6.61 3.95 14.34
N GLY A 132 -7.30 4.41 13.30
CA GLY A 132 -7.89 3.55 12.29
C GLY A 132 -7.12 3.68 11.00
N LEU A 133 -6.84 2.55 10.32
CA LEU A 133 -6.22 2.62 9.00
C LEU A 133 -7.26 2.95 7.94
N ALA A 134 -6.92 3.89 7.06
CA ALA A 134 -7.82 4.43 6.05
C ALA A 134 -8.45 3.34 5.17
N VAL A 135 -7.68 2.33 4.80
CA VAL A 135 -8.10 1.17 4.02
C VAL A 135 -9.23 0.35 4.65
N TYR A 136 -9.19 0.10 5.96
CA TYR A 136 -10.32 -0.57 6.65
C TYR A 136 -11.52 0.34 6.82
N HIS A 137 -11.31 1.66 6.92
CA HIS A 137 -12.41 2.62 6.88
C HIS A 137 -13.10 2.67 5.50
N GLN A 138 -12.33 2.52 4.41
CA GLN A 138 -12.87 2.40 3.05
C GLN A 138 -13.72 1.14 2.91
N LEU A 139 -13.22 -0.01 3.41
CA LEU A 139 -13.98 -1.27 3.43
C LEU A 139 -15.26 -1.15 4.26
N HIS A 140 -15.20 -0.49 5.43
CA HIS A 140 -16.39 -0.24 6.25
C HIS A 140 -17.43 0.64 5.55
N CYS A 141 -16.96 1.66 4.83
CA CYS A 141 -17.83 2.51 4.01
C CYS A 141 -18.48 1.71 2.88
N LEU A 142 -17.71 0.85 2.20
CA LEU A 142 -18.20 0.00 1.12
C LEU A 142 -19.27 -0.99 1.63
N ASP A 143 -19.02 -1.67 2.74
CA ASP A 143 -19.98 -2.59 3.35
C ASP A 143 -21.24 -1.83 3.84
N SER A 144 -21.07 -0.64 4.41
CA SER A 144 -22.22 0.22 4.79
C SER A 144 -23.09 0.61 3.59
N ILE A 145 -22.50 0.83 2.41
CA ILE A 145 -23.24 1.08 1.17
C ILE A 145 -23.95 -0.20 0.71
N ARG A 146 -23.30 -1.37 0.78
CA ARG A 146 -23.91 -2.68 0.50
C ARG A 146 -25.17 -2.87 1.34
N PHE A 147 -25.10 -2.71 2.66
CA PHE A 147 -26.26 -2.77 3.55
C PHE A 147 -27.36 -1.76 3.15
N ALA A 148 -26.98 -0.53 2.84
CA ALA A 148 -27.93 0.50 2.41
C ALA A 148 -28.67 0.16 1.11
N MET A 149 -27.97 -0.43 0.12
CA MET A 149 -28.57 -0.90 -1.13
C MET A 149 -29.57 -2.03 -0.92
N LEU A 150 -29.35 -2.89 0.08
CA LEU A 150 -30.25 -3.98 0.47
C LEU A 150 -31.40 -3.52 1.38
N GLY A 151 -31.44 -2.25 1.77
CA GLY A 151 -32.40 -1.73 2.74
C GLY A 151 -32.22 -2.32 4.15
N ARG A 152 -31.00 -2.73 4.52
CA ARG A 152 -30.66 -3.34 5.80
C ARG A 152 -29.78 -2.40 6.64
N ASP A 153 -29.86 -2.52 7.97
CA ASP A 153 -28.95 -1.80 8.86
C ASP A 153 -27.59 -2.51 9.00
N HIS A 154 -26.50 -1.76 8.88
CA HIS A 154 -25.14 -2.28 9.10
C HIS A 154 -24.93 -2.67 10.59
N PRO A 155 -24.48 -3.90 10.91
CA PRO A 155 -24.52 -4.48 12.25
C PRO A 155 -23.71 -3.74 13.31
N VAL A 156 -22.64 -3.03 12.93
CA VAL A 156 -21.84 -2.17 13.83
C VAL A 156 -22.65 -0.99 14.44
N ARG A 157 -23.89 -0.75 13.99
CA ARG A 157 -24.76 0.34 14.49
C ARG A 157 -25.87 -0.07 15.47
N ARG A 158 -25.92 -1.32 15.95
CA ARG A 158 -26.97 -1.77 16.91
C ARG A 158 -27.07 -0.96 18.23
N GLY A 159 -26.15 -0.04 18.51
CA GLY A 159 -26.10 0.72 19.76
C GLY A 159 -26.54 2.19 19.73
N LEU A 160 -26.85 2.80 18.57
CA LEU A 160 -27.18 4.24 18.51
C LEU A 160 -28.36 4.52 17.57
N ASP A 161 -29.56 4.53 18.14
CA ASP A 161 -30.81 5.10 17.61
C ASP A 161 -31.03 4.98 16.09
N GLY A 162 -31.70 3.88 15.72
CA GLY A 162 -32.83 3.80 14.79
C GLY A 162 -32.68 4.40 13.40
N GLU A 163 -32.69 3.52 12.39
CA GLU A 163 -33.52 3.52 11.16
C GLU A 163 -33.50 4.76 10.22
N LYS A 164 -32.99 5.93 10.64
CA LYS A 164 -33.01 7.21 9.93
C LYS A 164 -31.62 7.79 9.65
N ARG A 165 -30.56 7.11 10.06
CA ARG A 165 -29.17 7.58 9.92
C ARG A 165 -28.39 6.93 8.77
N MET A 166 -29.02 6.04 8.00
CA MET A 166 -28.34 5.30 6.94
C MET A 166 -28.04 6.16 5.71
N VAL A 167 -29.00 6.96 5.24
CA VAL A 167 -28.82 7.82 4.04
C VAL A 167 -27.75 8.91 4.27
N PRO A 168 -27.77 9.69 5.37
CA PRO A 168 -26.70 10.67 5.63
C PRO A 168 -25.32 10.01 5.86
N HIS A 169 -25.31 8.74 6.30
CA HIS A 169 -24.06 8.00 6.50
C HIS A 169 -23.49 7.52 5.15
N ALA A 170 -24.30 6.82 4.36
CA ALA A 170 -23.97 6.40 3.00
C ALA A 170 -23.50 7.59 2.14
N GLN A 171 -24.11 8.78 2.28
CA GLN A 171 -23.70 9.97 1.55
C GLN A 171 -22.26 10.39 1.85
N HIS A 172 -21.82 10.41 3.12
CA HIS A 172 -20.43 10.76 3.42
C HIS A 172 -19.47 9.62 3.15
N CYS A 173 -19.91 8.35 3.30
CA CYS A 173 -19.13 7.18 2.90
C CYS A 173 -18.80 7.23 1.40
N LEU A 174 -19.81 7.50 0.56
CA LEU A 174 -19.64 7.71 -0.88
C LEU A 174 -18.68 8.87 -1.16
N ASN A 175 -18.79 9.98 -0.43
CA ASN A 175 -17.87 11.11 -0.58
C ASN A 175 -16.44 10.80 -0.12
N PHE A 176 -16.26 9.97 0.91
CA PHE A 176 -14.95 9.53 1.39
C PHE A 176 -14.29 8.57 0.39
N LEU A 177 -15.04 7.60 -0.14
CA LEU A 177 -14.58 6.72 -1.21
C LEU A 177 -14.17 7.51 -2.45
N ARG A 178 -15.01 8.46 -2.89
CA ARG A 178 -14.65 9.38 -4.00
C ARG A 178 -13.33 10.11 -3.75
N GLN A 179 -13.17 10.73 -2.58
CA GLN A 179 -11.94 11.47 -2.25
C GLN A 179 -10.71 10.55 -2.18
N THR A 180 -10.88 9.33 -1.68
CA THR A 180 -9.79 8.36 -1.64
C THR A 180 -9.39 7.91 -3.04
N ILE A 181 -10.35 7.60 -3.92
CA ILE A 181 -10.08 7.23 -5.32
C ILE A 181 -9.28 8.36 -6.01
N LEU A 182 -9.68 9.61 -5.80
CA LEU A 182 -8.95 10.77 -6.33
C LEU A 182 -7.54 10.93 -5.72
N CYS A 183 -7.34 10.51 -4.48
CA CYS A 183 -6.05 10.57 -3.80
C CYS A 183 -5.07 9.49 -4.29
N SER A 184 -5.58 8.30 -4.59
CA SER A 184 -4.76 7.17 -5.07
C SER A 184 -4.54 7.21 -6.58
N ALA A 185 -5.52 7.74 -7.33
CA ALA A 185 -5.55 7.89 -8.79
C ALA A 185 -4.87 6.75 -9.56
N ASP A 186 -5.57 5.63 -9.75
CA ASP A 186 -5.09 4.54 -10.59
C ASP A 186 -5.10 4.97 -12.07
N LEU A 187 -3.93 4.95 -12.70
CA LEU A 187 -3.72 5.35 -14.10
C LEU A 187 -3.53 4.15 -15.03
N THR A 188 -3.86 2.95 -14.55
CA THR A 188 -3.84 1.72 -15.35
C THR A 188 -4.83 1.84 -16.50
N LEU A 189 -4.36 1.60 -17.73
CA LEU A 189 -5.23 1.61 -18.91
C LEU A 189 -5.98 0.27 -18.99
N GLU A 190 -7.30 0.32 -18.88
CA GLU A 190 -8.17 -0.83 -19.08
C GLU A 190 -8.43 -1.03 -20.59
N PRO A 191 -8.29 -2.26 -21.12
CA PRO A 191 -8.54 -2.54 -22.52
C PRO A 191 -10.03 -2.44 -22.84
N GLU A 192 -10.36 -2.00 -24.06
CA GLU A 192 -11.75 -1.96 -24.54
C GLU A 192 -12.30 -3.39 -24.66
N VAL A 193 -13.19 -3.76 -23.74
CA VAL A 193 -14.11 -4.90 -23.91
C VAL A 193 -15.25 -4.47 -24.84
N SER A 194 -15.77 -5.39 -25.65
CA SER A 194 -16.69 -5.08 -26.77
C SER A 194 -17.85 -4.17 -26.34
N PHE A 195 -18.41 -3.35 -27.25
CA PHE A 195 -19.50 -2.39 -26.95
C PHE A 195 -20.76 -2.99 -26.28
N GLN A 196 -20.91 -4.31 -26.23
CA GLN A 196 -21.97 -4.97 -25.45
C GLN A 196 -21.62 -5.18 -23.96
N ASP A 197 -20.34 -5.14 -23.59
CA ASP A 197 -19.78 -5.44 -22.25
C ASP A 197 -18.92 -4.27 -21.70
N ALA A 198 -19.04 -3.06 -22.28
CA ALA A 198 -18.25 -1.86 -21.97
C ALA A 198 -18.39 -1.31 -20.54
N GLU A 199 -19.00 -2.07 -19.63
CA GLU A 199 -19.11 -1.77 -18.19
C GLU A 199 -18.07 -2.51 -17.34
N GLU A 200 -17.30 -3.44 -17.91
CA GLU A 200 -16.41 -4.31 -17.14
C GLU A 200 -14.93 -3.91 -17.28
N GLY A 201 -14.43 -3.13 -16.31
CA GLY A 201 -12.99 -2.85 -16.11
C GLY A 201 -12.18 -4.06 -15.59
N LEU A 202 -12.63 -5.28 -15.90
CA LEU A 202 -12.10 -6.53 -15.38
C LEU A 202 -10.92 -7.03 -16.23
N PHE A 203 -10.17 -7.99 -15.70
CA PHE A 203 -9.06 -8.69 -16.34
C PHE A 203 -7.81 -7.83 -16.64
N THR A 204 -7.73 -6.65 -16.03
CA THR A 204 -6.54 -5.78 -16.09
C THR A 204 -5.65 -5.99 -14.85
N ARG A 205 -4.33 -5.88 -15.05
CA ARG A 205 -3.34 -5.98 -13.98
C ARG A 205 -3.09 -4.61 -13.39
N HIS A 206 -3.30 -4.48 -12.08
CA HIS A 206 -3.03 -3.28 -11.31
C HIS A 206 -1.76 -3.47 -10.46
N VAL A 207 -1.01 -2.39 -10.26
CA VAL A 207 0.16 -2.35 -9.38
C VAL A 207 -0.29 -1.80 -8.03
N CYS A 208 -0.21 -2.62 -6.99
CA CYS A 208 -0.78 -2.34 -5.67
C CYS A 208 0.28 -2.39 -4.57
N LYS A 209 -0.04 -1.81 -3.40
CA LYS A 209 0.68 -2.11 -2.15
C LYS A 209 0.25 -3.49 -1.65
N ASP A 210 1.16 -4.25 -1.06
CA ASP A 210 0.86 -5.57 -0.51
C ASP A 210 -0.08 -5.47 0.72
N TRP A 211 -1.36 -5.73 0.47
CA TRP A 211 -2.41 -5.70 1.48
C TRP A 211 -2.19 -6.71 2.61
N SER A 212 -1.64 -7.88 2.29
CA SER A 212 -1.50 -8.98 3.25
C SER A 212 -0.61 -8.59 4.44
N LYS A 213 0.45 -7.81 4.19
CA LYS A 213 1.33 -7.27 5.22
C LYS A 213 0.63 -6.28 6.14
N VAL A 214 -0.24 -5.43 5.58
CA VAL A 214 -1.07 -4.49 6.36
C VAL A 214 -2.02 -5.27 7.26
N HIS A 215 -2.66 -6.31 6.74
CA HIS A 215 -3.55 -7.18 7.50
C HIS A 215 -2.85 -7.84 8.68
N SER A 216 -1.75 -8.55 8.42
CA SER A 216 -0.97 -9.21 9.48
C SER A 216 -0.45 -8.23 10.53
N PHE A 217 0.01 -7.03 10.12
CA PHE A 217 0.45 -5.99 11.04
C PHE A 217 -0.66 -5.58 12.02
N VAL A 218 -1.88 -5.34 11.52
CA VAL A 218 -2.99 -4.93 12.38
C VAL A 218 -3.40 -6.03 13.35
N GLU A 219 -3.44 -7.29 12.89
CA GLU A 219 -3.75 -8.43 13.76
C GLU A 219 -2.72 -8.55 14.89
N GLN A 220 -1.43 -8.52 14.55
CA GLN A 220 -0.35 -8.60 15.52
C GLN A 220 -0.39 -7.42 16.50
N ASN A 221 -0.62 -6.21 16.00
CA ASN A 221 -0.72 -5.02 16.83
C ASN A 221 -1.86 -5.12 17.86
N ASN A 222 -3.00 -5.70 17.49
CA ASN A 222 -4.11 -5.95 18.40
C ASN A 222 -3.75 -6.98 19.49
N VAL A 223 -3.04 -8.06 19.11
CA VAL A 223 -2.55 -9.06 20.08
C VAL A 223 -1.61 -8.42 21.10
N GLU A 224 -0.62 -7.65 20.63
CA GLU A 224 0.33 -6.94 21.50
C GLU A 224 -0.36 -5.96 22.44
N TYR A 225 -1.35 -5.21 21.95
CA TYR A 225 -2.10 -4.28 22.77
C TYR A 225 -2.86 -4.99 23.90
N ARG A 226 -3.48 -6.13 23.61
CA ARG A 226 -4.19 -6.93 24.62
C ARG A 226 -3.25 -7.42 25.71
N GLN A 227 -2.06 -7.89 25.34
CA GLN A 227 -1.03 -8.32 26.28
C GLN A 227 -0.54 -7.15 27.14
N TRP A 228 -0.23 -6.01 26.51
CA TRP A 228 0.18 -4.79 27.21
C TRP A 228 -0.88 -4.36 28.23
N LYS A 229 -2.16 -4.35 27.83
CA LYS A 229 -3.28 -3.96 28.71
C LYS A 229 -3.45 -4.92 29.89
N ALA A 230 -3.31 -6.22 29.65
CA ALA A 230 -3.36 -7.24 30.71
C ALA A 230 -2.23 -7.02 31.73
N ASN A 231 -1.00 -6.81 31.26
CA ASN A 231 0.15 -6.57 32.13
C ASN A 231 -0.02 -5.32 33.01
N GLN A 232 -0.55 -4.23 32.47
CA GLN A 232 -0.83 -3.03 33.27
C GLN A 232 -1.87 -3.28 34.38
N THR A 233 -2.89 -4.08 34.07
CA THR A 233 -3.93 -4.45 35.04
C THR A 233 -3.34 -5.31 36.17
N SER A 234 -2.38 -6.20 35.86
CA SER A 234 -1.68 -7.01 36.86
C SER A 234 -0.66 -6.21 37.70
N SER A 235 0.03 -5.22 37.12
CA SER A 235 0.96 -4.35 37.86
C SER A 235 0.24 -3.41 38.83
N GLY A 236 -0.93 -2.88 38.46
CA GLY A 236 -1.75 -2.06 39.35
C GLY A 236 -2.22 -2.79 40.62
N HIS A 237 -2.42 -4.12 40.54
CA HIS A 237 -2.74 -4.94 41.71
C HIS A 237 -1.55 -5.24 42.63
N MET A 238 -0.31 -5.15 42.16
CA MET A 238 0.86 -5.31 43.05
C MET A 238 1.17 -4.03 43.83
N GLU A 239 0.95 -2.85 43.24
CA GLU A 239 1.23 -1.56 43.87
C GLU A 239 0.27 -1.25 45.03
N GLU A 240 -1.00 -1.70 44.93
CA GLU A 240 -1.97 -1.60 46.03
C GLU A 240 -1.66 -2.55 47.20
N SER A 241 -0.91 -3.64 46.96
CA SER A 241 -0.59 -4.66 47.98
C SER A 241 0.63 -4.33 48.86
N HIS A 242 1.38 -3.25 48.55
CA HIS A 242 2.55 -2.82 49.32
C HIS A 242 2.34 -1.50 50.09
N GLY A 243 1.11 -0.98 50.12
CA GLY A 243 0.78 0.32 50.71
C GLY A 243 0.22 0.33 52.14
N HIS A 244 0.04 -0.81 52.83
CA HIS A 244 -0.53 -0.84 54.19
C HIS A 244 0.29 -1.72 55.15
N GLY A 245 1.44 -1.20 55.57
CA GLY A 245 2.26 -1.74 56.65
C GLY A 245 2.49 -0.69 57.75
N HIS A 246 1.78 -0.87 58.86
CA HIS A 246 2.01 -0.34 60.22
C HIS A 246 2.16 1.18 60.47
N SER A 247 1.30 1.71 61.35
CA SER A 247 1.74 2.16 62.68
C SER A 247 0.58 2.03 63.66
N ASP A 248 0.71 1.12 64.62
CA ASP A 248 0.03 1.26 65.92
C ASP A 248 0.65 2.48 66.62
N ASP A 249 -0.16 3.39 67.15
CA ASP A 249 0.26 4.23 68.26
C ASP A 249 -0.89 4.47 69.24
N HIS A 250 -0.51 4.41 70.51
CA HIS A 250 -1.30 4.44 71.71
C HIS A 250 -1.74 5.86 72.09
N GLY A 251 -2.82 5.97 72.88
CA GLY A 251 -2.82 6.92 74.01
C GLY A 251 -3.94 7.97 74.10
N HIS A 252 -4.79 7.74 75.10
CA HIS A 252 -5.26 8.70 76.12
C HIS A 252 -6.38 9.74 75.83
N THR A 253 -7.49 9.49 76.54
CA THR A 253 -8.29 10.39 77.40
C THR A 253 -8.79 11.74 76.87
N HIS A 254 -10.12 11.90 76.81
CA HIS A 254 -10.90 12.56 77.86
C HIS A 254 -12.38 12.19 77.77
#